data_AF-A0A1W9UD62-F1
#
_entry.id   AF-A0A1W9UD62-F1
#
_cell.length_a   1.000
_cell.length_b   1.000
_cell.length_c   1.000
_cell.angle_alpha   90.00
_cell.angle_beta   90.00
_cell.angle_gamma   90.00
#
_symmetry.space_group_name_H-M   'P 1'
#
loop_
_entity.id
_entity.type
_entity.pdbx_description
1 polymer ?
#
loop_
_entity_poly.entity_id
_entity_poly.type
_entity_poly.pdbx_seq_one_letter_code
_entity_poly.pdbx_strand_id
1 'polypeptide(L)' 'MAQQLSGKQTRFLRGLGHHLQPVVMVGKGEISTNLVKSVSEALETHELIKIKLQEGCIIDRKEVADILANRC' A
#
# COMPACT_ATOMS: atom_id res chain seq x y z
N MET A 1 -13.67 -11.71 3.81
CA MET A 1 -13.54 -11.68 2.34
C MET A 1 -13.44 -10.22 1.93
N ALA A 2 -12.29 -9.79 1.39
CA ALA A 2 -12.14 -8.44 0.87
C ALA A 2 -12.84 -8.35 -0.49
N GLN A 3 -13.83 -7.46 -0.61
CA GLN A 3 -14.58 -7.28 -1.84
C GLN A 3 -13.78 -6.41 -2.80
N GLN A 4 -13.53 -6.92 -4.02
CA GLN A 4 -12.77 -6.20 -5.02
C GLN A 4 -13.47 -4.88 -5.39
N LEU A 5 -12.74 -3.77 -5.27
CA LEU A 5 -13.27 -2.44 -5.57
C LEU A 5 -13.63 -2.33 -7.06
N SER A 6 -14.79 -1.74 -7.36
CA SER A 6 -15.16 -1.41 -8.72
C SER A 6 -14.21 -0.35 -9.32
N GLY A 7 -14.10 -0.31 -10.65
CA GLY A 7 -13.25 0.67 -11.33
C GLY A 7 -13.59 2.14 -10.98
N LYS A 8 -14.86 2.44 -10.69
CA LYS A 8 -15.30 3.76 -10.21
C LYS A 8 -14.77 4.06 -8.82
N GLN A 9 -14.87 3.11 -7.88
CA GLN A 9 -14.35 3.26 -6.52
C GLN A 9 -12.83 3.40 -6.52
N THR A 10 -12.11 2.56 -7.27
CA THR A 10 -10.64 2.65 -7.37
C THR A 10 -10.19 4.01 -7.91
N ARG A 11 -10.86 4.54 -8.95
CA ARG A 11 -10.52 5.87 -9.50
C ARG A 11 -10.77 6.98 -8.48
N PHE A 12 -11.89 6.92 -7.77
CA PHE A 12 -12.23 7.87 -6.71
C PHE A 12 -11.20 7.87 -5.59
N LEU A 13 -10.88 6.69 -5.03
CA LEU A 13 -9.89 6.53 -3.97
C LEU A 13 -8.47 6.94 -4.43
N ARG A 14 -8.12 6.68 -5.69
CA ARG A 14 -6.85 7.15 -6.25
C ARG A 14 -6.76 8.68 -6.29
N GLY A 15 -7.86 9.37 -6.57
CA GLY A 15 -7.94 10.82 -6.49
C GLY A 15 -7.66 11.32 -5.07
N LEU A 16 -8.30 10.73 -4.07
CA LEU A 16 -8.05 11.06 -2.65
C LEU A 16 -6.59 10.77 -2.26
N GLY A 17 -6.08 9.59 -2.64
CA GLY A 17 -4.72 9.15 -2.34
C GLY A 17 -3.61 10.01 -2.96
N HIS A 18 -3.89 10.77 -4.01
CA HIS A 18 -2.90 11.66 -4.62
C HIS A 18 -2.41 12.73 -3.63
N HIS A 19 -3.33 13.29 -2.84
CA HIS A 19 -3.07 14.35 -1.87
C HIS A 19 -2.49 13.85 -0.54
N LEU A 20 -2.57 12.55 -0.27
CA LEU A 20 -2.02 11.97 0.96
C LEU A 20 -0.48 12.06 0.97
N GLN A 21 0.07 12.24 2.16
CA GLN A 21 1.49 12.00 2.41
C GLN A 21 1.72 10.50 2.61
N PRO A 22 2.82 9.93 2.11
CA PRO A 22 3.14 8.54 2.38
C PRO A 22 3.35 8.30 3.87
N VAL A 23 2.62 7.36 4.44
CA VAL A 23 2.72 6.99 5.87
C VAL A 23 3.61 5.77 6.09
N VAL A 24 3.82 4.97 5.04
CA VAL A 24 4.73 3.81 5.05
C VAL A 24 5.69 3.90 3.87
N MET A 25 6.94 3.49 4.10
CA MET A 25 7.97 3.38 3.07
C MET A 25 8.46 1.95 2.93
N VAL A 26 8.51 1.44 1.69
CA VAL A 26 9.14 0.17 1.35
C VAL A 26 10.59 0.44 0.96
N GLY A 27 11.52 -0.22 1.64
CA GLY A 27 12.96 -0.08 1.39
C GLY A 27 13.42 -0.79 0.12
N LYS A 28 14.74 -0.98 0.00
CA LYS A 28 15.36 -1.64 -1.17
C LYS A 28 15.18 -3.16 -1.21
N GLY A 29 14.98 -3.78 -0.05
CA GLY A 29 14.95 -5.24 0.10
C GLY A 29 13.55 -5.85 0.06
N GLU A 30 13.38 -6.92 0.81
CA GLU A 30 12.14 -7.71 0.85
C GLU A 30 11.02 -7.07 1.69
N ILE A 31 9.79 -7.54 1.46
CA ILE A 31 8.63 -7.20 2.28
C ILE A 31 8.70 -8.02 3.58
N SER A 32 9.20 -7.38 4.63
CA SER A 32 9.33 -7.96 5.96
C SER A 32 7.99 -8.05 6.70
N THR A 33 7.93 -8.91 7.71
CA THR A 33 6.76 -9.05 8.59
C THR A 33 6.45 -7.75 9.33
N ASN A 34 7.48 -7.02 9.77
CA ASN A 34 7.32 -5.72 10.42
C ASN A 34 6.69 -4.69 9.48
N LEU A 35 7.11 -4.66 8.21
CA LEU A 35 6.52 -3.78 7.21
C LEU A 35 5.03 -4.08 7.02
N VAL A 36 4.67 -5.36 6.88
CA VAL A 36 3.26 -5.78 6.76
C VAL A 36 2.46 -5.31 7.97
N LYS A 37 2.98 -5.53 9.19
CA LYS A 37 2.31 -5.08 10.42
C LYS A 37 2.07 -3.57 10.44
N SER A 38 3.07 -2.76 10.08
CA SER A 38 2.92 -1.31 9.99
C SER A 38 1.93 -0.87 8.92
N VAL A 39 1.87 -1.58 7.78
CA VAL A 39 0.85 -1.34 6.74
C VAL A 39 -0.55 -1.62 7.26
N SER A 40 -0.76 -2.75 7.95
CA SER A 40 -2.05 -3.11 8.54
C SER A 40 -2.50 -2.09 9.60
N GLU A 41 -1.63 -1.72 10.53
CA GLU A 41 -1.93 -0.73 11.58
C GLU A 41 -2.28 0.65 10.99
N ALA A 42 -1.51 1.09 9.97
CA ALA A 42 -1.78 2.34 9.29
C ALA A 42 -3.11 2.30 8.53
N LEU A 43 -3.43 1.16 7.89
CA LEU A 43 -4.68 0.98 7.16
C LEU A 43 -5.89 0.96 8.09
N GLU A 44 -5.81 0.29 9.24
CA GLU A 44 -6.87 0.30 10.27
C GLU A 44 -7.12 1.71 10.82
N THR A 45 -6.06 2.51 10.98
CA THR A 45 -6.17 3.86 11.55
C THR A 45 -6.70 4.89 10.56
N HIS A 46 -6.29 4.79 9.28
CA HIS A 46 -6.53 5.83 8.29
C HIS A 46 -7.54 5.46 7.20
N GLU A 47 -7.95 4.20 7.11
CA GLU A 47 -8.84 3.60 6.10
C GLU A 47 -8.34 3.68 4.64
N LEU A 48 -7.49 4.66 4.32
CA LEU A 48 -6.80 4.87 3.06
C LEU A 48 -5.38 5.36 3.32
N ILE A 49 -4.39 4.61 2.85
CA ILE A 49 -2.98 4.92 3.05
C ILE A 49 -2.26 5.12 1.71
N LYS A 50 -1.18 5.89 1.76
CA LYS A 50 -0.22 6.00 0.67
C LYS A 50 1.10 5.39 1.09
N ILE A 51 1.63 4.52 0.25
CA ILE A 51 2.90 3.83 0.47
C ILE A 51 3.89 4.32 -0.57
N LYS A 52 5.10 4.67 -0.13
CA LYS A 52 6.20 5.09 -1.02
C LYS A 52 7.22 3.97 -1.14
N LEU A 53 7.68 3.70 -2.36
CA LEU A 53 8.82 2.84 -2.58
C LEU A 53 10.09 3.70 -2.58
N GLN A 54 11.14 3.21 -1.92
CA GLN A 54 12.45 3.82 -1.96
C GLN A 54 13.04 3.71 -3.38
N GLU A 55 13.82 4.71 -3.78
CA GLU A 55 14.59 4.64 -5.02
C GLU A 55 15.56 3.45 -4.99
N GLY A 56 15.51 2.63 -6.05
CA GLY A 56 16.27 1.39 -6.14
C GLY A 56 15.64 0.21 -5.39
N CYS A 57 14.33 0.24 -5.10
CA CYS A 57 13.58 -0.95 -4.72
C CYS A 57 13.71 -2.01 -5.82
N ILE A 58 14.08 -3.23 -5.41
CA ILE A 58 14.35 -4.34 -6.33
C ILE A 58 13.04 -4.97 -6.83
N ILE A 59 11.95 -4.79 -6.08
CA ILE A 59 10.62 -5.34 -6.38
C ILE A 59 9.80 -4.29 -7.14
N ASP A 60 9.08 -4.70 -8.19
CA ASP A 60 8.20 -3.78 -8.92
C ASP A 60 7.06 -3.28 -8.04
N ARG A 61 6.63 -2.03 -8.27
CA ARG A 61 5.54 -1.40 -7.51
C ARG A 61 4.23 -2.21 -7.53
N LYS A 62 3.93 -2.91 -8.63
CA LYS A 62 2.71 -3.73 -8.74
C LYS A 62 2.85 -5.00 -7.93
N GLU A 63 4.00 -5.65 -8.00
CA GLU A 63 4.28 -6.84 -7.22
C GLU A 63 4.25 -6.53 -5.71
N VAL A 64 4.82 -5.39 -5.28
CA VAL A 64 4.69 -4.91 -3.90
C VAL A 64 3.21 -4.73 -3.52
N ALA A 65 2.41 -4.10 -4.37
CA ALA A 65 0.99 -3.88 -4.12
C ALA A 65 0.22 -5.20 -3.99
N ASP A 66 0.49 -6.17 -4.86
CA ASP A 66 -0.14 -7.49 -4.84
C ASP A 66 0.27 -8.27 -3.59
N ILE A 67 1.55 -8.23 -3.19
CA ILE A 67 2.01 -8.89 -1.96
C ILE A 67 1.33 -8.28 -0.74
N LEU A 68 1.29 -6.94 -0.63
CA LEU A 68 0.68 -6.28 0.52
C LEU A 68 -0.84 -6.53 0.58
N ALA A 69 -1.54 -6.52 -0.56
CA ALA A 69 -2.98 -6.78 -0.63
C ALA A 69 -3.36 -8.21 -0.21
N ASN A 70 -2.43 -9.17 -0.30
CA ASN A 70 -2.65 -10.56 0.12
C ASN A 70 -2.13 -10.88 1.53
N ARG A 71 -1.31 -10.01 2.12
CA ARG A 71 -0.71 -10.20 3.45
C ARG A 71 -1.35 -9.34 4.54
N CYS A 72 -2.12 -8.33 4.16
CA CYS A 72 -2.90 -7.47 5.05
C CYS A 72 -4.39 -7.82 4.88
#